data_AF-A0A2G3L6A4-F1
#
_entry.id   AF-A0A2G3L6A4-F1
#
_cell.length_a   1.000
_cell.length_b   1.000
_cell.length_c   1.000
_cell.angle_alpha   90.00
_cell.angle_beta   90.00
_cell.angle_gamma   90.00
#
_symmetry.space_group_name_H-M   'P 1'
#
loop_
_entity.id
_entity.type
_entity.pdbx_description
1 polymer ?
#
loop_
_entity_poly.entity_id
_entity_poly.type
_entity_poly.pdbx_seq_one_letter_code
_entity_poly.pdbx_strand_id
1 'polypeptide(L)'
;LVEALQPQRSLSYSPLFQVMLSLQNNEEESGSLPGLTVSSLATQQHTAQFDLMLNVEEDEDGLQLSWEYSTDLFDASTVARMADSFACLLDGALANPQRALDTLPLMAPAERERLLQLGRATQSTVPAQCLHQLFTAQALATPQAVALTDGERHWTYAELEAASNQLAHRLLASGAAPGARVGLCLERSGEVVQAILAILKCGAAYVPL
;
A
#
# COMPACT_ATOMS: atom_id res chain seq x y z
N LEU A 1 -32.17 0.24 25.54
CA LEU A 1 -31.35 1.18 24.74
C LEU A 1 -31.80 1.26 23.27
N VAL A 2 -31.90 0.14 22.54
CA VAL A 2 -32.40 0.10 21.14
C VAL A 2 -33.76 0.80 20.99
N GLU A 3 -34.70 0.52 21.89
CA GLU A 3 -36.03 1.14 21.88
C GLU A 3 -35.98 2.66 22.11
N ALA A 4 -35.03 3.14 22.91
CA ALA A 4 -34.86 4.56 23.23
C ALA A 4 -34.13 5.34 22.13
N LEU A 5 -33.17 4.70 21.46
CA LEU A 5 -32.37 5.33 20.39
C LEU A 5 -33.02 5.23 19.00
N GLN A 6 -33.98 4.31 18.83
CA GLN A 6 -34.67 4.06 17.55
C GLN A 6 -33.74 4.01 16.32
N PRO A 7 -32.63 3.25 16.36
CA PRO A 7 -31.74 3.15 15.21
C PRO A 7 -32.46 2.49 14.03
N GLN A 8 -32.02 2.82 12.81
CA GLN A 8 -32.56 2.21 11.59
C GLN A 8 -32.38 0.69 11.67
N ARG A 9 -33.50 -0.05 11.66
CA ARG A 9 -33.47 -1.50 11.77
C ARG A 9 -33.05 -2.11 10.44
N SER A 10 -32.09 -3.03 10.52
CA SER A 10 -31.62 -3.85 9.41
C SER A 10 -31.72 -5.32 9.81
N LEU A 11 -32.02 -6.19 8.84
CA LEU A 11 -31.89 -7.64 9.02
C LEU A 11 -30.47 -8.13 8.74
N SER A 12 -29.60 -7.26 8.21
CA SER A 12 -28.23 -7.59 7.80
C SER A 12 -27.19 -7.38 8.89
N TYR A 13 -27.52 -6.68 9.98
CA TYR A 13 -26.58 -6.39 11.06
C TYR A 13 -27.30 -6.04 12.36
N SER A 14 -26.60 -6.23 13.49
CA SER A 14 -27.08 -5.80 14.81
C SER A 14 -27.19 -4.27 14.88
N PRO A 15 -28.27 -3.73 15.47
CA PRO A 15 -28.65 -2.32 15.34
C PRO A 15 -27.78 -1.31 16.12
N LEU A 16 -26.89 -1.77 17.02
CA LEU A 16 -26.09 -0.87 17.87
C LEU A 16 -24.58 -1.15 17.81
N PHE A 17 -24.20 -2.42 17.69
CA PHE A 17 -22.80 -2.84 17.62
C PHE A 17 -22.71 -4.10 16.77
N GLN A 18 -21.58 -4.26 16.09
CA GLN A 18 -21.30 -5.40 15.21
C GLN A 18 -20.13 -6.23 15.73
N VAL A 19 -19.39 -5.71 16.72
CA VAL A 19 -18.28 -6.38 17.39
C VAL A 19 -18.58 -6.51 18.87
N MET A 20 -18.40 -7.71 19.43
CA MET A 20 -18.59 -7.97 20.86
C MET A 20 -17.33 -8.55 21.48
N LEU A 21 -17.00 -8.12 22.70
CA LEU A 21 -16.00 -8.77 23.55
C LEU A 21 -16.71 -9.29 24.79
N SER A 22 -16.59 -10.60 25.05
CA SER A 22 -17.10 -11.25 26.24
C SER A 22 -15.94 -11.79 27.07
N LEU A 23 -15.90 -11.44 28.35
CA LEU A 23 -14.96 -12.01 29.32
C LEU A 23 -15.77 -12.88 30.28
N GLN A 24 -15.48 -14.18 30.31
CA GLN A 24 -16.04 -15.13 31.26
C GLN A 24 -14.95 -15.49 32.28
N ASN A 25 -15.16 -15.07 33.53
CA ASN A 25 -14.27 -15.36 34.66
C ASN A 25 -15.08 -16.09 35.75
N ASN A 26 -15.90 -17.05 35.33
CA ASN A 26 -16.65 -17.87 36.27
C ASN A 26 -15.82 -19.12 36.55
N GLU A 27 -15.70 -19.49 37.82
CA GLU A 27 -15.18 -20.80 38.21
C GLU A 27 -16.04 -21.89 37.54
N GLU A 28 -15.42 -22.78 36.75
CA GLU A 28 -16.11 -23.97 36.25
C GLU A 28 -16.47 -24.86 37.44
N GLU A 29 -17.67 -24.64 38.01
CA GLU A 29 -18.26 -25.60 38.92
C GLU A 29 -18.59 -26.86 38.13
N SER A 30 -17.63 -27.79 38.07
CA SER A 30 -17.88 -29.18 37.75
C SER A 30 -18.82 -29.75 38.82
N GLY A 31 -20.12 -29.58 38.59
CA GLY A 31 -21.15 -29.97 39.53
C GLY A 31 -21.12 -31.48 39.77
N SER A 32 -20.78 -31.90 40.97
CA SER A 32 -21.00 -33.29 41.41
C SER A 32 -22.48 -33.44 41.77
N LEU A 33 -23.19 -34.26 40.99
CA LEU A 33 -24.50 -34.75 41.37
C LEU A 33 -24.32 -36.10 42.08
N PRO A 34 -25.15 -36.47 43.08
CA PRO A 34 -25.02 -37.75 43.76
C PRO A 34 -25.04 -38.93 42.77
N GLY A 35 -23.91 -39.61 42.63
CA GLY A 35 -23.75 -40.75 41.72
C GLY A 35 -23.45 -40.40 40.26
N LEU A 36 -23.19 -39.13 39.92
CA LEU A 36 -22.88 -38.69 38.55
C LEU A 36 -21.71 -37.69 38.55
N THR A 37 -20.78 -37.88 37.62
CA THR A 37 -19.73 -36.90 37.30
C THR A 37 -20.19 -36.09 36.08
N VAL A 38 -20.25 -34.77 36.23
CA VAL A 38 -20.57 -33.86 35.13
C VAL A 38 -19.28 -33.19 34.68
N SER A 39 -18.99 -33.25 33.39
CA SER A 39 -17.90 -32.51 32.76
C SER A 39 -18.46 -31.65 31.63
N SER A 40 -17.89 -30.46 31.43
CA SER A 40 -18.22 -29.63 30.28
C SER A 40 -17.84 -30.37 28.99
N LEU A 41 -18.69 -30.32 27.98
CA LEU A 41 -18.40 -30.80 26.63
C LEU A 41 -18.33 -29.59 25.72
N ALA A 42 -17.13 -29.29 25.20
CA ALA A 42 -16.95 -28.24 24.22
C ALA A 42 -17.82 -28.56 22.99
N THR A 43 -18.83 -27.74 22.75
CA THR A 43 -19.65 -27.81 21.54
C THR A 43 -19.11 -26.82 20.53
N GLN A 44 -18.94 -27.26 19.28
CA GLN A 44 -18.58 -26.34 18.20
C GLN A 44 -19.81 -25.56 17.81
N GLN A 45 -19.91 -24.32 18.29
CA GLN A 45 -20.98 -23.42 17.90
C GLN A 45 -20.68 -22.90 16.48
N HIS A 46 -21.49 -23.30 15.50
CA HIS A 46 -21.26 -23.02 14.08
C HIS A 46 -22.01 -21.77 13.56
N THR A 47 -22.57 -20.94 14.45
CA THR A 47 -23.39 -19.79 14.05
C THR A 47 -22.90 -18.53 14.71
N ALA A 48 -22.42 -17.59 13.90
CA ALA A 48 -21.99 -16.28 14.35
C ALA A 48 -23.20 -15.42 14.74
N GLN A 49 -23.22 -14.92 15.97
CA GLN A 49 -24.30 -14.06 16.47
C GLN A 49 -24.10 -12.58 16.11
N PHE A 50 -22.85 -12.19 15.86
CA PHE A 50 -22.41 -10.86 15.45
C PHE A 50 -21.40 -10.99 14.31
N ASP A 51 -21.03 -9.88 13.67
CA ASP A 51 -20.04 -9.88 12.60
C ASP A 51 -18.69 -10.43 13.10
N LEU A 52 -18.28 -10.02 14.31
CA LEU A 52 -17.08 -10.49 14.99
C LEU A 52 -17.28 -10.52 16.52
N MET A 53 -16.86 -11.59 17.17
CA MET A 53 -16.95 -11.76 18.62
C MET A 53 -15.65 -12.35 19.17
N LEU A 54 -15.09 -11.69 20.18
CA LEU A 54 -13.95 -12.18 20.94
C LEU A 54 -14.44 -12.70 22.28
N ASN A 55 -14.31 -13.99 22.51
CA ASN A 55 -14.55 -14.61 23.81
C ASN A 55 -13.21 -14.76 24.52
N VAL A 56 -13.18 -14.34 25.77
CA VAL A 56 -12.03 -14.47 26.66
C VAL A 56 -12.48 -15.30 27.85
N GLU A 57 -11.82 -16.43 28.04
CA GLU A 57 -12.04 -17.35 29.16
C GLU A 57 -10.76 -17.37 30.01
N GLU A 58 -10.89 -17.36 31.33
CA GLU A 58 -9.77 -17.49 32.26
C GLU A 58 -9.69 -18.92 32.77
N ASP A 59 -8.52 -19.56 32.62
CA ASP A 59 -8.21 -20.89 33.16
C ASP A 59 -6.99 -20.84 34.11
N GLU A 60 -6.56 -21.99 34.62
CA GLU A 60 -5.41 -22.07 35.52
C GLU A 60 -4.08 -21.65 34.86
N ASP A 61 -3.99 -21.73 33.53
CA ASP A 61 -2.78 -21.46 32.73
C ASP A 61 -2.76 -20.04 32.14
N GLY A 62 -3.89 -19.31 32.14
CA GLY A 62 -4.01 -17.92 31.73
C GLY A 62 -5.34 -17.56 31.06
N LEU A 63 -5.27 -16.67 30.07
CA LEU A 63 -6.44 -16.25 29.29
C LEU A 63 -6.48 -16.98 27.95
N GLN A 64 -7.55 -17.71 27.70
CA GLN A 64 -7.86 -18.29 26.39
C GLN A 64 -8.75 -17.33 25.60
N LEU A 65 -8.32 -17.02 24.37
CA LEU A 65 -9.03 -16.12 23.47
C LEU A 65 -9.55 -16.91 22.26
N SER A 66 -10.86 -16.88 22.03
CA SER A 66 -11.49 -17.48 20.86
C SER A 66 -12.26 -16.44 20.04
N TRP A 67 -12.12 -16.53 18.72
CA TRP A 67 -12.75 -15.60 17.77
C TRP A 67 -13.88 -16.31 17.03
N GLU A 68 -15.10 -15.81 17.22
CA GLU A 68 -16.29 -16.19 16.45
C GLU A 68 -16.55 -15.08 15.42
N TYR A 69 -16.82 -15.45 14.17
CA TYR A 69 -16.99 -14.47 13.08
C TYR A 69 -17.94 -14.95 12.00
N SER A 70 -18.58 -13.99 11.33
CA SER A 70 -19.40 -14.28 10.14
C SER A 70 -18.51 -14.60 8.94
N THR A 71 -18.64 -15.82 8.40
CA THR A 71 -17.92 -16.26 7.19
C THR A 71 -18.36 -15.56 5.92
N ASP A 72 -19.53 -14.91 5.93
CA ASP A 72 -19.99 -14.08 4.81
C ASP A 72 -19.23 -12.75 4.73
N LEU A 73 -18.56 -12.34 5.82
CA LEU A 73 -17.82 -11.09 5.94
C LEU A 73 -16.31 -11.29 6.06
N PHE A 74 -15.87 -12.39 6.68
CA PHE A 74 -14.46 -12.62 6.98
C PHE A 74 -13.98 -14.00 6.53
N ASP A 75 -12.84 -14.01 5.85
CA ASP A 75 -12.05 -15.22 5.66
C ASP A 75 -11.28 -15.56 6.95
N ALA A 76 -11.07 -16.85 7.19
CA ALA A 76 -10.29 -17.34 8.33
C ALA A 76 -8.88 -16.72 8.41
N SER A 77 -8.24 -16.46 7.26
CA SER A 77 -6.92 -15.82 7.20
C SER A 77 -6.95 -14.35 7.64
N THR A 78 -8.08 -13.67 7.45
CA THR A 78 -8.27 -12.29 7.90
C THR A 78 -8.40 -12.24 9.41
N VAL A 79 -9.21 -13.12 9.99
CA VAL A 79 -9.39 -13.19 11.46
C VAL A 79 -8.12 -13.67 12.16
N ALA A 80 -7.39 -14.63 11.59
CA ALA A 80 -6.08 -15.02 12.11
C ALA A 80 -5.11 -13.83 12.17
N ARG A 81 -5.04 -13.01 11.12
CA ARG A 81 -4.23 -11.77 11.12
C ARG A 81 -4.72 -10.75 12.15
N MET A 82 -6.03 -10.63 12.36
CA MET A 82 -6.58 -9.77 13.42
C MET A 82 -6.19 -10.26 14.82
N ALA A 83 -6.24 -11.58 15.05
CA ALA A 83 -5.81 -12.20 16.30
C ALA A 83 -4.31 -11.94 16.57
N ASP A 84 -3.45 -12.14 15.57
CA ASP A 84 -2.01 -11.83 15.67
C ASP A 84 -1.77 -10.34 15.97
N SER A 85 -2.56 -9.46 15.33
CA SER A 85 -2.48 -8.01 15.55
C SER A 85 -2.92 -7.63 16.96
N PHE A 86 -3.96 -8.28 17.49
CA PHE A 86 -4.45 -8.08 18.85
C PHE A 86 -3.44 -8.57 19.90
N ALA A 87 -2.82 -9.74 19.68
CA ALA A 87 -1.74 -10.22 20.53
C ALA A 87 -0.54 -9.25 20.54
N CYS A 88 -0.13 -8.75 19.37
CA CYS A 88 0.95 -7.77 19.25
C CYS A 88 0.64 -6.46 20.01
N LEU A 89 -0.61 -6.01 19.94
CA LEU A 89 -1.10 -4.85 20.69
C LEU A 89 -0.99 -5.07 22.20
N LEU A 90 -1.45 -6.23 22.69
CA LEU A 90 -1.38 -6.61 24.09
C LEU A 90 0.07 -6.67 24.58
N ASP A 91 0.95 -7.35 23.84
CA ASP A 91 2.38 -7.42 24.16
C ASP A 91 3.02 -6.03 24.25
N GLY A 92 2.69 -5.15 23.29
CA GLY A 92 3.18 -3.78 23.26
C GLY A 92 2.70 -2.94 24.45
N ALA A 93 1.44 -3.12 24.86
CA ALA A 93 0.85 -2.42 25.99
C ALA A 93 1.42 -2.94 27.33
N LEU A 94 1.62 -4.25 27.47
CA LEU A 94 2.18 -4.88 28.66
C LEU A 94 3.67 -4.54 28.84
N ALA A 95 4.44 -4.48 27.74
CA ALA A 95 5.87 -4.15 27.79
C ALA A 95 6.14 -2.69 28.23
N ASN A 96 5.21 -1.77 27.94
CA ASN A 96 5.30 -0.38 28.40
C ASN A 96 3.90 0.23 28.61
N PRO A 97 3.31 0.09 29.81
CA PRO A 97 1.95 0.56 30.08
C PRO A 97 1.76 2.08 29.98
N GLN A 98 2.84 2.87 30.03
CA GLN A 98 2.79 4.33 29.90
C GLN A 98 2.90 4.81 28.45
N ARG A 99 3.11 3.88 27.51
CA ARG A 99 3.23 4.20 26.08
C ARG A 99 1.92 4.73 25.54
N ALA A 100 2.00 5.76 24.70
CA ALA A 100 0.83 6.35 24.07
C ALA A 100 0.15 5.35 23.11
N LEU A 101 -1.18 5.33 23.11
CA LEU A 101 -2.02 4.38 22.36
C LEU A 101 -1.73 4.38 20.86
N ASP A 102 -1.49 5.56 20.28
CA ASP A 102 -1.18 5.77 18.86
C ASP A 102 0.20 5.22 18.43
N THR A 103 1.06 4.90 19.39
CA THR A 103 2.39 4.34 19.13
C THR A 103 2.48 2.84 19.39
N LEU A 104 1.41 2.21 19.88
CA LEU A 104 1.41 0.78 20.13
C LEU A 104 1.49 -0.01 18.81
N PRO A 105 2.27 -1.11 18.78
CA PRO A 105 2.38 -1.93 17.59
C PRO A 105 1.07 -2.70 17.37
N LEU A 106 0.53 -2.64 16.15
CA LEU A 106 -0.61 -3.44 15.71
C LEU A 106 -0.21 -4.57 14.76
N MET A 107 1.07 -4.68 14.44
CA MET A 107 1.56 -5.64 13.46
C MET A 107 2.87 -6.22 13.93
N ALA A 108 2.99 -7.54 13.84
CA ALA A 108 4.24 -8.23 14.12
C ALA A 108 5.36 -7.72 13.18
N PRO A 109 6.62 -7.64 13.67
CA PRO A 109 7.75 -7.19 12.86
C PRO A 109 7.90 -7.97 11.55
N ALA A 110 7.68 -9.29 11.57
CA ALA A 110 7.78 -10.15 10.40
C ALA A 110 6.75 -9.80 9.31
N GLU A 111 5.50 -9.50 9.70
CA GLU A 111 4.45 -9.12 8.76
C GLU A 111 4.72 -7.74 8.16
N ARG A 112 5.18 -6.79 8.99
CA ARG A 112 5.65 -5.48 8.49
C ARG A 112 6.76 -5.65 7.46
N GLU A 113 7.72 -6.52 7.73
CA GLU A 113 8.85 -6.76 6.84
C GLU A 113 8.40 -7.40 5.53
N ARG A 114 7.45 -8.34 5.57
CA ARG A 114 6.82 -8.92 4.39
C ARG A 114 6.13 -7.86 3.53
N LEU A 115 5.34 -6.97 4.12
CA LEU A 115 4.67 -5.88 3.39
C LEU A 115 5.68 -4.92 2.76
N LEU A 116 6.76 -4.59 3.48
CA LEU A 116 7.84 -3.77 2.95
C LEU A 116 8.53 -4.45 1.77
N GLN A 117 8.69 -5.77 1.79
CA GLN A 117 9.26 -6.53 0.68
C GLN A 117 8.34 -6.53 -0.55
N LEU A 118 7.02 -6.69 -0.37
CA LEU A 118 6.05 -6.61 -1.46
C LEU A 118 6.03 -5.21 -2.11
N GLY A 119 6.19 -4.16 -1.31
CA GLY A 119 6.24 -2.77 -1.77
C GLY A 119 7.58 -2.35 -2.40
N ARG A 120 8.63 -3.18 -2.30
CA ARG A 120 9.90 -2.90 -2.96
C ARG A 120 9.77 -3.23 -4.45
N ALA A 121 9.61 -2.18 -5.26
CA ALA A 121 9.89 -2.28 -6.69
C ALA A 121 11.30 -2.88 -6.86
N THR A 122 11.46 -3.76 -7.85
CA THR A 122 12.77 -4.31 -8.21
C THR A 122 13.76 -3.15 -8.33
N GLN A 123 14.83 -3.19 -7.53
CA GLN A 123 15.90 -2.22 -7.63
C GLN A 123 16.59 -2.41 -8.98
N SER A 124 16.04 -1.78 -10.01
CA SER A 124 16.69 -1.67 -11.30
C SER A 124 17.78 -0.62 -11.14
N THR A 125 18.99 -0.97 -11.55
CA THR A 125 20.09 -0.02 -11.64
C THR A 125 19.76 1.00 -12.73
N VAL A 126 19.28 2.17 -12.31
CA VAL A 126 19.07 3.30 -13.22
C VAL A 126 20.44 3.81 -13.65
N PRO A 127 20.70 3.95 -14.97
CA PRO A 127 21.97 4.49 -15.44
C PRO A 127 22.20 5.90 -14.90
N ALA A 128 23.44 6.21 -14.51
CA ALA A 128 23.82 7.54 -14.02
C ALA A 128 23.77 8.63 -15.11
N GLN A 129 23.65 8.23 -16.38
CA GLN A 129 23.62 9.13 -17.53
C GLN A 129 22.25 9.77 -17.70
N CYS A 130 22.24 11.04 -18.12
CA CYS A 130 21.02 11.75 -18.47
C CYS A 130 20.45 11.24 -19.81
N LEU A 131 19.14 11.34 -19.99
CA LEU A 131 18.46 10.90 -21.22
C LEU A 131 19.09 11.48 -22.50
N HIS A 132 19.43 12.76 -22.51
CA HIS A 132 20.05 13.40 -23.67
C HIS A 132 21.45 12.82 -23.98
N GLN A 133 22.19 12.36 -22.96
CA GLN A 133 23.49 11.71 -23.14
C GLN A 133 23.34 10.31 -23.73
N LEU A 134 22.34 9.54 -23.25
CA LEU A 134 21.99 8.24 -23.82
C LEU A 134 21.57 8.38 -25.29
N PHE A 135 20.79 9.42 -25.61
CA PHE A 135 20.38 9.72 -26.98
C PHE A 135 21.58 10.05 -27.88
N THR A 136 22.50 10.92 -27.42
CA THR A 136 23.73 11.25 -28.17
C THR A 136 24.59 10.00 -28.41
N ALA A 137 24.73 9.11 -27.41
CA ALA A 137 25.46 7.87 -27.56
C ALA A 137 24.82 6.94 -28.61
N GLN A 138 23.47 6.81 -28.60
CA GLN A 138 22.75 6.04 -29.61
C GLN A 138 22.90 6.65 -31.02
N ALA A 139 22.88 7.98 -31.12
CA ALA A 139 23.06 8.66 -32.40
C ALA A 139 24.45 8.49 -33.00
N LEU A 140 25.48 8.36 -32.16
CA LEU A 140 26.83 7.99 -32.60
C LEU A 140 26.92 6.51 -33.01
N ALA A 141 26.23 5.61 -32.30
CA ALA A 141 26.28 4.18 -32.57
C ALA A 141 25.53 3.77 -33.84
N THR A 142 24.34 4.32 -34.08
CA THR A 142 23.48 3.96 -35.21
C THR A 142 22.92 5.21 -35.92
N PRO A 143 23.77 6.02 -36.55
CA PRO A 143 23.38 7.34 -37.06
C PRO A 143 22.27 7.31 -38.10
N GLN A 144 22.25 6.29 -38.97
CA GLN A 144 21.30 6.17 -40.08
C GLN A 144 20.00 5.45 -39.72
N ALA A 145 19.87 4.93 -38.50
CA ALA A 145 18.63 4.32 -38.05
C ALA A 145 17.56 5.39 -37.83
N VAL A 146 16.30 5.07 -38.12
CA VAL A 146 15.17 5.97 -37.86
C VAL A 146 14.95 6.10 -36.36
N ALA A 147 15.01 7.33 -35.84
CA ALA A 147 14.76 7.67 -34.44
C ALA A 147 13.31 8.08 -34.19
N LEU A 148 12.70 8.77 -35.16
CA LEU A 148 11.37 9.35 -35.04
C LEU A 148 10.64 9.29 -36.38
N THR A 149 9.36 8.97 -36.32
CA THR A 149 8.46 9.02 -37.48
C THR A 149 7.28 9.91 -37.13
N ASP A 150 7.01 10.91 -37.97
CA ASP A 150 5.90 11.85 -37.87
C ASP A 150 5.18 11.92 -39.22
N GLY A 151 4.07 11.18 -39.32
CA GLY A 151 3.42 10.92 -40.61
C GLY A 151 4.37 10.23 -41.59
N GLU A 152 4.51 10.79 -42.80
CA GLU A 152 5.42 10.33 -43.85
C GLU A 152 6.88 10.79 -43.64
N ARG A 153 7.13 11.64 -42.64
CA ARG A 153 8.47 12.18 -42.37
C ARG A 153 9.19 11.29 -41.37
N HIS A 154 10.37 10.83 -41.76
CA HIS A 154 11.27 10.06 -40.91
C HIS A 154 12.51 10.88 -40.59
N TRP A 155 12.91 10.88 -39.31
CA TRP A 155 14.15 11.48 -38.86
C TRP A 155 15.07 10.38 -38.39
N THR A 156 16.28 10.34 -38.94
CA THR A 156 17.35 9.49 -38.44
C THR A 156 17.87 10.00 -37.10
N TYR A 157 18.56 9.14 -36.35
CA TYR A 157 19.21 9.56 -35.11
C TYR A 157 20.21 10.71 -35.35
N ALA A 158 20.98 10.67 -36.44
CA ALA A 158 21.93 11.74 -36.76
C ALA A 158 21.25 13.08 -37.04
N GLU A 159 20.14 13.07 -37.80
CA GLU A 159 19.38 14.29 -38.11
C GLU A 159 18.75 14.89 -36.85
N LEU A 160 18.12 14.07 -36.01
CA LEU A 160 17.49 14.54 -34.77
C LEU A 160 18.53 15.04 -33.75
N GLU A 161 19.69 14.39 -33.68
CA GLU A 161 20.81 14.84 -32.86
C GLU A 161 21.34 16.20 -33.31
N ALA A 162 21.59 16.38 -34.61
CA ALA A 162 22.07 17.64 -35.17
C ALA A 162 21.05 18.77 -34.97
N ALA A 163 19.77 18.50 -35.25
CA ALA A 163 18.68 19.47 -35.13
C ALA A 163 18.45 19.89 -33.67
N SER A 164 18.51 18.95 -32.71
CA SER A 164 18.40 19.26 -31.29
C SER A 164 19.63 20.01 -30.76
N ASN A 165 20.84 19.71 -31.25
CA ASN A 165 22.06 20.47 -30.91
C ASN A 165 21.99 21.92 -31.40
N GLN A 166 21.54 22.15 -32.63
CA GLN A 166 21.36 23.50 -33.17
C GLN A 166 20.34 24.31 -32.34
N LEU A 167 19.22 23.69 -31.97
CA LEU A 167 18.22 24.34 -31.12
C LEU A 167 18.76 24.60 -29.71
N ALA A 168 19.51 23.66 -29.13
CA ALA A 168 20.13 23.84 -27.81
C ALA A 168 21.07 25.06 -27.79
N HIS A 169 21.90 25.24 -28.82
CA HIS A 169 22.75 26.42 -28.94
C HIS A 169 21.96 27.73 -29.03
N ARG A 170 20.82 27.74 -29.74
CA ARG A 170 19.93 28.92 -29.78
C ARG A 170 19.30 29.22 -28.43
N LEU A 171 18.89 28.18 -27.70
CA LEU A 171 18.34 28.32 -26.36
C LEU A 171 19.38 28.84 -25.37
N LEU A 172 20.61 28.32 -25.40
CA LEU A 172 21.74 28.82 -24.61
C LEU A 172 22.01 30.31 -24.91
N ALA A 173 22.04 30.68 -26.19
CA ALA A 173 22.20 32.08 -26.61
C ALA A 173 21.04 32.98 -26.16
N SER A 174 19.85 32.41 -25.93
CA SER A 174 18.66 33.11 -25.42
C SER A 174 18.57 33.11 -23.89
N GLY A 175 19.61 32.62 -23.18
CA GLY A 175 19.68 32.62 -21.73
C GLY A 175 19.17 31.34 -21.04
N ALA A 176 18.85 30.28 -21.80
CA ALA A 176 18.62 28.98 -21.18
C ALA A 176 19.92 28.50 -20.52
N ALA A 177 19.83 28.01 -19.29
CA ALA A 177 20.96 27.55 -18.49
C ALA A 177 20.48 26.47 -17.52
N PRO A 178 21.40 25.74 -16.85
CA PRO A 178 21.04 24.79 -15.81
C PRO A 178 20.09 25.39 -14.77
N GLY A 179 18.95 24.73 -14.53
CA GLY A 179 17.91 25.19 -13.60
C GLY A 179 16.88 26.17 -14.18
N ALA A 180 17.06 26.63 -15.42
CA ALA A 180 16.05 27.43 -16.12
C ALA A 180 14.83 26.57 -16.51
N ARG A 181 13.68 27.25 -16.69
CA ARG A 181 12.42 26.66 -17.17
C ARG A 181 12.09 27.22 -18.54
N VAL A 182 11.92 26.36 -19.53
CA VAL A 182 11.59 26.74 -20.91
C VAL A 182 10.18 26.27 -21.23
N GLY A 183 9.30 27.21 -21.59
CA GLY A 183 7.94 26.90 -22.03
C GLY A 183 7.94 26.18 -23.37
N LEU A 184 7.19 25.08 -23.47
CA LEU A 184 7.04 24.26 -24.67
C LEU A 184 5.59 24.36 -25.16
N CYS A 185 5.34 25.28 -26.09
CA CYS A 185 4.03 25.53 -26.69
C CYS A 185 4.05 25.08 -28.16
N LEU A 186 4.02 23.77 -28.37
CA LEU A 186 4.01 23.15 -29.70
C LEU A 186 2.92 22.08 -29.74
N GLU A 187 2.24 21.95 -30.87
CA GLU A 187 1.33 20.83 -31.12
C GLU A 187 2.12 19.52 -31.29
N ARG A 188 1.43 18.38 -31.13
CA ARG A 188 2.03 17.05 -31.26
C ARG A 188 2.64 16.87 -32.66
N SER A 189 3.97 16.88 -32.72
CA SER A 189 4.78 16.80 -33.92
C SER A 189 6.17 16.26 -33.59
N GLY A 190 6.96 15.93 -34.61
CA GLY A 190 8.35 15.51 -34.41
C GLY A 190 9.22 16.58 -33.76
N GLU A 191 8.92 17.85 -34.02
CA GLU A 191 9.59 19.03 -33.47
C GLU A 191 9.46 19.12 -31.93
N VAL A 192 8.42 18.51 -31.32
CA VAL A 192 8.29 18.41 -29.86
C VAL A 192 9.44 17.60 -29.26
N VAL A 193 9.80 16.47 -29.89
CA VAL A 193 10.90 15.60 -29.43
C VAL A 193 12.23 16.33 -29.59
N GLN A 194 12.44 17.01 -30.72
CA GLN A 194 13.61 17.86 -30.95
C GLN A 194 13.75 18.93 -29.86
N ALA A 195 12.66 19.63 -29.52
CA ALA A 195 12.62 20.67 -28.51
C ALA A 195 12.91 20.14 -27.11
N ILE A 196 12.33 19.01 -26.72
CA ILE A 196 12.61 18.37 -25.42
C ILE A 196 14.09 18.01 -25.31
N LEU A 197 14.66 17.35 -26.33
CA LEU A 197 16.09 17.00 -26.34
C LEU A 197 16.98 18.25 -26.25
N ALA A 198 16.65 19.31 -26.99
CA ALA A 198 17.40 20.56 -26.97
C ALA A 198 17.38 21.23 -25.58
N ILE A 199 16.21 21.31 -24.94
CA ILE A 199 16.05 21.89 -23.60
C ILE A 199 16.86 21.10 -22.56
N LEU A 200 16.79 19.76 -22.62
CA LEU A 200 17.56 18.89 -21.72
C LEU A 200 19.07 19.04 -21.92
N LYS A 201 19.55 19.24 -23.15
CA LYS A 201 20.97 19.50 -23.45
C LYS A 201 21.47 20.84 -22.89
N CYS A 202 20.58 21.82 -22.71
CA CYS A 202 20.91 23.07 -22.02
C CYS A 202 20.99 22.91 -20.49
N GLY A 203 20.63 21.74 -19.94
CA GLY A 203 20.44 21.53 -18.50
C GLY A 203 19.17 22.16 -17.93
N ALA A 204 18.26 22.61 -18.79
CA ALA A 204 17.00 23.25 -18.42
C ALA A 204 15.86 22.22 -18.32
N ALA A 205 14.78 22.62 -17.67
CA ALA A 205 13.53 21.86 -17.62
C ALA A 205 12.51 22.43 -18.63
N TYR A 206 11.82 21.56 -19.36
CA TYR A 206 10.72 21.98 -20.22
C TYR A 206 9.42 22.05 -19.41
N VAL A 207 8.55 23.00 -19.77
CA VAL A 207 7.22 23.19 -19.17
C VAL A 207 6.20 23.14 -20.30
N PRO A 208 5.43 22.05 -20.47
CA PRO A 208 4.34 22.00 -21.44
C PRO A 208 3.31 23.10 -21.16
N LEU A 209 2.89 23.83 -22.19
CA LEU A 209 1.90 24.92 -22.10
C LEU A 209 0.59 24.55 -22.79
#